data_AF-A0A6A6DEB0-F1
#
_entry.id   AF-A0A6A6DEB0-F1
#
_cell.length_a   1.000
_cell.length_b   1.000
_cell.length_c   1.000
_cell.angle_alpha   90.00
_cell.angle_beta   90.00
_cell.angle_gamma   90.00
#
_symmetry.space_group_name_H-M   'P 1'
#
loop_
_entity.id
_entity.type
_entity.pdbx_description
1 polymer ?
#
loop_
_entity_poly.entity_id
_entity_poly.type
_entity_poly.pdbx_seq_one_letter_code
_entity_poly.pdbx_strand_id
1 'polypeptide(L)'
;MGGSWLFRKSVSLDFWRVEHIPNPLPKNLHYASEDDPLLQAIIRKSESELLALLQEARYLHQIATDEFLLQTSILWPRGLCLLLESGADVSIIDQNGYSALEFAVEVKRDDSVDILLKLGCPFTAYAWNKSRGESRRLIKDAIIKQIASETRHESSIPTTADHCLCKTTSPLQFVYSGENLTADEAESFFQAGLHCIDHESTNETHLWVQVSSLAYTERGKFDPSHLELFMWFINKGARLDRKHPRLKTLLAHLLAERLAIGILLPRETMADQDMTAYEKTATGGVAITNEGLNHAATLMRQCILQYDFRDTCQCACSEGGCGALSTVLRALSSCYCSFRSSFPPPLPFQNSLERYLLTLLDLVGFEVEVDVGALSIVRALTFDHLQLSHTCHDHGHSYQQWSHDRIWIDSCKPVLPLCTKEIEDIQYVELSDISLLEDLVVEFDATLRDFEGSFQGFIEGPWRQRMQEVDNERYAPRQDEPQKIEELGVIIQPYGPETAINEADEPEFGSWEWFKQEVDEIMNPK
;
A
#
# COMPACT_ATOMS: atom_id res chain seq x y z
N MET A 1 37.23 7.82 48.17
CA MET A 1 36.29 8.64 47.38
C MET A 1 37.03 9.87 46.89
N GLY A 2 36.90 10.20 45.60
CA GLY A 2 37.53 11.36 44.94
C GLY A 2 38.99 11.08 44.55
N GLY A 3 39.42 11.08 43.29
CA GLY A 3 39.03 11.95 42.18
C GLY A 3 40.16 12.96 41.98
N SER A 4 41.11 12.68 41.07
CA SER A 4 42.12 13.63 40.65
C SER A 4 42.24 13.63 39.13
N TRP A 5 42.26 14.86 38.63
CA TRP A 5 42.02 15.31 37.28
C TRP A 5 43.32 15.27 36.45
N LEU A 6 43.25 14.75 35.23
CA LEU A 6 44.22 15.10 34.18
C LEU A 6 43.45 15.53 32.94
N PHE A 7 43.42 16.84 32.74
CA PHE A 7 43.05 17.51 31.48
C PHE A 7 43.88 16.92 30.33
N ARG A 8 43.22 16.27 29.36
CA ARG A 8 43.70 16.30 27.96
C ARG A 8 42.92 17.39 27.25
N LYS A 9 43.66 18.38 26.75
CA LYS A 9 43.15 19.48 25.92
C LYS A 9 42.34 18.89 24.75
N SER A 10 41.06 19.22 24.69
CA SER A 10 40.31 19.23 23.44
C SER A 10 40.91 20.33 22.56
N VAL A 11 41.50 19.94 21.42
CA VAL A 11 41.87 20.90 20.38
C VAL A 11 40.66 21.04 19.46
N SER A 12 40.25 22.28 19.26
CA SER A 12 39.11 22.69 18.42
C SER A 12 39.31 22.28 16.96
N LEU A 13 38.29 21.64 16.38
CA LEU A 13 38.15 21.25 14.97
C LEU A 13 37.92 22.48 14.06
N ASP A 14 38.84 23.44 14.07
CA ASP A 14 38.74 24.65 13.21
C ASP A 14 39.46 24.50 11.86
N PHE A 15 39.99 23.31 11.53
CA PHE A 15 40.77 23.08 10.31
C PHE A 15 39.94 22.70 9.07
N TRP A 16 38.62 22.53 9.20
CA TRP A 16 37.71 22.10 8.13
C TRP A 16 37.02 23.27 7.39
N ARG A 17 37.75 24.34 7.04
CA ARG A 17 37.28 25.32 6.03
C ARG A 17 37.86 24.97 4.67
N VAL A 18 37.35 23.89 4.08
CA VAL A 18 37.41 23.68 2.63
C VAL A 18 35.96 23.76 2.14
N GLU A 19 35.70 24.66 1.21
CA GLU A 19 34.36 24.97 0.71
C GLU A 19 33.65 23.70 0.19
N HIS A 20 32.47 23.42 0.79
CA HIS A 20 31.47 22.42 0.39
C HIS A 20 31.87 20.93 0.45
N ILE A 21 31.94 20.38 1.67
CA ILE A 21 31.80 18.93 1.91
C ILE A 21 30.30 18.63 2.17
N PRO A 22 29.62 17.80 1.36
CA PRO A 22 28.24 17.43 1.63
C PRO A 22 28.13 16.48 2.84
N ASN A 23 27.14 16.76 3.69
CA ASN A 23 26.63 15.87 4.73
C ASN A 23 25.69 14.83 4.07
N PRO A 24 25.70 13.53 4.43
CA PRO A 24 26.38 12.93 5.57
C PRO A 24 27.78 12.40 5.22
N LEU A 25 28.77 12.83 6.01
CA LEU A 25 29.94 11.98 6.22
C LEU A 25 29.47 10.77 7.06
N PRO A 26 30.06 9.57 6.87
CA PRO A 26 29.80 8.45 7.77
C PRO A 26 30.03 8.91 9.22
N LYS A 27 29.07 8.64 10.11
CA LYS A 27 29.16 9.01 11.55
C LYS A 27 30.40 8.43 12.25
N ASN A 28 31.13 7.54 11.57
CA ASN A 28 32.39 6.94 11.99
C ASN A 28 33.64 7.81 11.75
N LEU A 29 33.50 9.07 11.32
CA LEU A 29 34.63 10.01 11.25
C LEU A 29 35.42 10.12 12.57
N HIS A 30 34.83 9.70 13.69
CA HIS A 30 35.44 9.68 15.01
C HIS A 30 36.45 8.54 15.28
N TYR A 31 36.66 7.59 14.35
CA TYR A 31 37.54 6.43 14.60
C TYR A 31 38.73 6.25 13.64
N ALA A 32 38.81 6.99 12.54
CA ALA A 32 40.02 6.99 11.72
C ALA A 32 41.10 7.82 12.44
N SER A 33 42.23 7.23 12.82
CA SER A 33 43.32 8.01 13.42
C SER A 33 43.77 9.06 12.41
N GLU A 34 43.81 10.34 12.81
CA GLU A 34 44.37 11.43 11.99
C GLU A 34 45.79 11.10 11.46
N ASP A 35 46.46 10.13 12.07
CA ASP A 35 47.79 9.62 11.77
C ASP A 35 47.86 8.58 10.63
N ASP A 36 46.76 8.18 9.99
CA ASP A 36 46.83 7.23 8.86
C ASP A 36 47.43 7.91 7.60
N PRO A 37 48.65 7.55 7.16
CA PRO A 37 49.31 8.21 6.04
C PRO A 37 48.56 8.02 4.71
N LEU A 38 47.87 6.89 4.56
CA LEU A 38 47.16 6.54 3.33
C LEU A 38 45.86 7.34 3.21
N LEU A 39 45.12 7.45 4.31
CA LEU A 39 43.95 8.31 4.39
C LEU A 39 44.32 9.79 4.16
N GLN A 40 45.42 10.26 4.74
CA GLN A 40 45.91 11.63 4.54
C GLN A 40 46.28 11.90 3.07
N ALA A 41 46.91 10.95 2.39
CA ALA A 41 47.22 11.08 0.97
C ALA A 41 45.94 11.21 0.12
N ILE A 42 44.89 10.45 0.45
CA ILE A 42 43.57 10.53 -0.22
C ILE A 42 42.90 11.88 0.05
N ILE A 43 42.83 12.31 1.30
CA ILE A 43 42.22 13.58 1.71
C ILE A 43 42.91 14.76 1.03
N ARG A 44 44.25 14.72 0.94
CA ARG A 44 45.06 15.75 0.25
C ARG A 44 45.05 15.62 -1.27
N LYS A 45 44.46 14.55 -1.81
CA LYS A 45 44.44 14.20 -3.24
C LYS A 45 45.85 14.16 -3.85
N SER A 46 46.81 13.65 -3.09
CA SER A 46 48.23 13.61 -3.46
C SER A 46 48.57 12.29 -4.15
N GLU A 47 48.57 12.31 -5.50
CA GLU A 47 48.88 11.12 -6.31
C GLU A 47 50.28 10.56 -6.03
N SER A 48 51.29 11.41 -5.88
CA SER A 48 52.67 10.98 -5.61
C SER A 48 52.82 10.32 -4.23
N GLU A 49 52.15 10.87 -3.20
CA GLU A 49 52.18 10.28 -1.86
C GLU A 49 51.41 8.96 -1.82
N LEU A 50 50.23 8.91 -2.46
CA LEU A 50 49.43 7.69 -2.56
C LEU A 50 50.19 6.57 -3.28
N LEU A 51 50.79 6.86 -4.44
CA LEU A 51 51.60 5.88 -5.18
C LEU A 51 52.82 5.39 -4.39
N ALA A 52 53.50 6.27 -3.65
CA ALA A 52 54.63 5.88 -2.82
C ALA A 52 54.22 4.93 -1.70
N LEU A 53 53.07 5.17 -1.07
CA LEU A 53 52.52 4.32 0.00
C LEU A 53 52.03 2.97 -0.56
N LEU A 54 51.37 2.96 -1.72
CA LEU A 54 50.87 1.73 -2.36
C LEU A 54 51.98 0.77 -2.81
N GLN A 55 53.23 1.22 -2.92
CA GLN A 55 54.39 0.35 -3.16
C GLN A 55 54.79 -0.48 -1.94
N GLU A 56 54.33 -0.14 -0.73
CA GLU A 56 54.66 -0.88 0.48
C GLU A 56 53.62 -1.97 0.77
N ALA A 57 54.08 -3.22 0.89
CA ALA A 57 53.19 -4.39 1.06
C ALA A 57 52.23 -4.32 2.27
N ARG A 58 52.57 -3.55 3.31
CA ARG A 58 51.69 -3.35 4.47
C ARG A 58 50.40 -2.62 4.13
N TYR A 59 50.43 -1.70 3.16
CA TYR A 59 49.27 -0.91 2.76
C TYR A 59 48.40 -1.64 1.73
N LEU A 60 48.96 -2.60 0.99
CA LEU A 60 48.20 -3.47 0.08
C LEU A 60 47.18 -4.35 0.81
N HIS A 61 47.50 -4.82 2.02
CA HIS A 61 46.54 -5.58 2.82
C HIS A 61 45.44 -4.67 3.40
N GLN A 62 45.79 -3.44 3.79
CA GLN A 62 44.84 -2.47 4.32
C GLN A 62 43.79 -2.07 3.28
N ILE A 63 44.20 -1.71 2.05
CA ILE A 63 43.26 -1.32 0.98
C ILE A 63 42.34 -2.46 0.52
N ALA A 64 42.75 -3.71 0.71
CA ALA A 64 41.96 -4.87 0.30
C ALA A 64 40.76 -5.11 1.23
N THR A 65 40.72 -4.49 2.41
CA THR A 65 39.68 -4.74 3.44
C THR A 65 39.05 -3.48 4.01
N ASP A 66 39.61 -2.30 3.73
CA ASP A 66 39.19 -1.05 4.35
C ASP A 66 38.13 -0.33 3.49
N GLU A 67 36.87 -0.53 3.86
CA GLU A 67 35.69 0.13 3.27
C GLU A 67 35.80 1.65 3.29
N PHE A 68 36.41 2.22 4.33
CA PHE A 68 36.43 3.64 4.61
C PHE A 68 37.40 4.38 3.68
N LEU A 69 38.56 3.78 3.40
CA LEU A 69 39.50 4.29 2.40
C LEU A 69 38.87 4.34 1.01
N LEU A 70 38.18 3.27 0.62
CA LEU A 70 37.50 3.20 -0.67
C LEU A 70 36.38 4.25 -0.77
N GLN A 71 35.53 4.37 0.26
CA GLN A 71 34.47 5.38 0.30
C GLN A 71 35.00 6.82 0.27
N THR A 72 36.08 7.11 1.01
CA THR A 72 36.69 8.45 1.05
C THR A 72 37.28 8.84 -0.31
N SER A 73 37.82 7.87 -1.06
CA SER A 73 38.40 8.11 -2.38
C SER A 73 37.38 8.49 -3.45
N ILE A 74 36.07 8.28 -3.22
CA ILE A 74 34.99 8.63 -4.16
C ILE A 74 34.96 10.12 -4.51
N LEU A 75 35.44 10.98 -3.61
CA LEU A 75 35.56 12.42 -3.85
C LEU A 75 36.79 12.80 -4.72
N TRP A 76 37.58 11.80 -5.13
CA TRP A 76 38.78 11.94 -5.95
C TRP A 76 38.88 10.76 -6.95
N PRO A 77 38.25 10.87 -8.14
CA PRO A 77 38.19 9.77 -9.13
C PRO A 77 39.55 9.17 -9.49
N ARG A 78 40.60 9.98 -9.57
CA ARG A 78 41.97 9.50 -9.83
C ARG A 78 42.51 8.66 -8.68
N GLY A 79 42.29 9.09 -7.43
CA GLY A 79 42.65 8.30 -6.25
C GLY A 79 41.90 6.99 -6.17
N LEU A 80 40.60 7.01 -6.49
CA LEU A 80 39.77 5.80 -6.60
C LEU A 80 40.34 4.81 -7.63
N CYS A 81 40.70 5.28 -8.84
CA CYS A 81 41.38 4.44 -9.84
C CYS A 81 42.65 3.80 -9.27
N LEU A 82 43.49 4.58 -8.60
CA LEU A 82 44.78 4.09 -8.06
C LEU A 82 44.59 3.02 -6.98
N LEU A 83 43.58 3.18 -6.10
CA LEU A 83 43.25 2.17 -5.10
C LEU A 83 42.75 0.88 -5.75
N LEU A 84 41.85 0.97 -6.73
CA LEU A 84 41.29 -0.18 -7.42
C LEU A 84 42.34 -0.91 -8.28
N GLU A 85 43.21 -0.17 -9.00
CA GLU A 85 44.36 -0.72 -9.73
C GLU A 85 45.37 -1.42 -8.80
N SER A 86 45.42 -1.01 -7.53
CA SER A 86 46.28 -1.60 -6.50
C SER A 86 45.64 -2.79 -5.77
N GLY A 87 44.43 -3.21 -6.17
CA GLY A 87 43.77 -4.40 -5.65
C GLY A 87 42.79 -4.14 -4.50
N ALA A 88 42.32 -2.90 -4.31
CA ALA A 88 41.18 -2.63 -3.44
C ALA A 88 39.95 -3.41 -3.93
N ASP A 89 39.24 -4.07 -3.00
CA ASP A 89 38.05 -4.85 -3.35
C ASP A 89 36.86 -3.91 -3.56
N VAL A 90 36.38 -3.87 -4.81
CA VAL A 90 35.26 -3.03 -5.25
C VAL A 90 33.92 -3.49 -4.64
N SER A 91 33.86 -4.74 -4.16
CA SER A 91 32.64 -5.36 -3.62
C SER A 91 32.44 -5.17 -2.11
N ILE A 92 33.36 -4.48 -1.43
CA ILE A 92 33.25 -4.20 0.00
C ILE A 92 31.99 -3.36 0.28
N ILE A 93 31.23 -3.80 1.28
CA ILE A 93 30.07 -3.10 1.84
C ILE A 93 30.38 -2.68 3.28
N ASP A 94 29.87 -1.52 3.67
CA ASP A 94 30.05 -1.02 5.04
C ASP A 94 29.20 -1.78 6.06
N GLN A 95 29.38 -1.46 7.34
CA GLN A 95 28.57 -2.00 8.45
C GLN A 95 27.05 -1.74 8.32
N ASN A 96 26.63 -0.80 7.48
CA ASN A 96 25.22 -0.50 7.18
C ASN A 96 24.76 -1.17 5.87
N GLY A 97 25.63 -1.89 5.17
CA GLY A 97 25.37 -2.52 3.88
C GLY A 97 25.62 -1.62 2.66
N TYR A 98 26.19 -0.43 2.82
CA TYR A 98 26.48 0.49 1.72
C TYR A 98 27.77 0.13 1.00
N SER A 99 27.66 -0.13 -0.31
CA SER A 99 28.81 -0.25 -1.20
C SER A 99 29.44 1.12 -1.53
N ALA A 100 30.67 1.10 -2.07
CA ALA A 100 31.31 2.30 -2.62
C ALA A 100 30.46 2.96 -3.72
N LEU A 101 29.75 2.16 -4.52
CA LEU A 101 28.85 2.66 -5.57
C LEU A 101 27.68 3.44 -4.97
N GLU A 102 27.08 2.96 -3.89
CA GLU A 102 25.96 3.64 -3.21
C GLU A 102 26.39 4.99 -2.65
N PHE A 103 27.56 5.04 -2.03
CA PHE A 103 28.12 6.31 -1.56
C PHE A 103 28.37 7.28 -2.72
N ALA A 104 28.91 6.81 -3.86
CA ALA A 104 29.13 7.63 -5.04
C ALA A 104 27.83 8.20 -5.64
N VAL A 105 26.76 7.40 -5.65
CA VAL A 105 25.41 7.85 -6.04
C VAL A 105 24.87 8.87 -5.06
N GLU A 106 25.06 8.68 -3.76
CA GLU A 106 24.60 9.61 -2.71
C GLU A 106 25.29 10.97 -2.80
N VAL A 107 26.62 10.99 -2.96
CA VAL A 107 27.40 12.23 -3.08
C VAL A 107 27.40 12.85 -4.48
N LYS A 108 26.66 12.24 -5.43
CA LYS A 108 26.49 12.70 -6.82
C LYS A 108 27.82 12.84 -7.60
N ARG A 109 28.68 11.82 -7.53
CA ARG A 109 29.97 11.80 -8.24
C ARG A 109 29.93 10.87 -9.44
N ASP A 110 29.44 11.36 -10.57
CA ASP A 110 29.22 10.58 -11.79
C ASP A 110 30.52 9.92 -12.32
N ASP A 111 31.65 10.62 -12.26
CA ASP A 111 32.96 10.06 -12.64
C ASP A 111 33.34 8.81 -11.83
N SER A 112 33.09 8.84 -10.52
CA SER A 112 33.37 7.73 -9.62
C SER A 112 32.37 6.59 -9.82
N VAL A 113 31.10 6.91 -10.10
CA VAL A 113 30.08 5.91 -10.47
C VAL A 113 30.49 5.17 -11.74
N ASP A 114 30.93 5.89 -12.78
CA ASP A 114 31.39 5.30 -14.03
C ASP A 114 32.60 4.38 -13.85
N ILE A 115 33.54 4.75 -12.98
CA ILE A 115 34.72 3.91 -12.65
C ILE A 115 34.26 2.62 -11.97
N LEU A 116 33.41 2.72 -10.94
CA LEU A 116 32.95 1.58 -10.15
C LEU A 116 32.11 0.61 -10.99
N LEU A 117 31.22 1.13 -11.83
CA LEU A 117 30.40 0.31 -12.73
C LEU A 117 31.23 -0.40 -13.82
N LYS A 118 32.25 0.28 -14.38
CA LYS A 118 33.17 -0.35 -15.34
C LYS A 118 33.97 -1.51 -14.75
N LEU A 119 34.21 -1.47 -13.44
CA LEU A 119 34.95 -2.49 -12.71
C LEU A 119 34.06 -3.59 -12.13
N GLY A 120 32.76 -3.59 -12.46
CA GLY A 120 31.82 -4.63 -12.03
C GLY A 120 31.45 -4.56 -10.56
N CYS A 121 31.47 -3.36 -9.96
CA CYS A 121 30.94 -3.16 -8.62
C CYS A 121 29.51 -3.71 -8.53
N PRO A 122 29.17 -4.55 -7.53
CA PRO A 122 27.81 -5.03 -7.35
C PRO A 122 26.85 -3.85 -7.20
N PHE A 123 25.69 -3.96 -7.84
CA PHE A 123 24.64 -2.96 -7.75
C PHE A 123 23.53 -3.41 -6.81
N THR A 124 22.95 -2.49 -6.04
CA THR A 124 21.85 -2.75 -5.10
C THR A 124 20.59 -1.94 -5.41
N ALA A 125 19.42 -2.41 -4.95
CA ALA A 125 18.17 -1.67 -5.07
C ALA A 125 18.21 -0.28 -4.40
N TYR A 126 19.06 -0.09 -3.37
CA TYR A 126 19.28 1.22 -2.77
C TYR A 126 19.93 2.20 -3.76
N ALA A 127 20.99 1.76 -4.45
CA ALA A 127 21.64 2.57 -5.48
C ALA A 127 20.65 2.96 -6.60
N TRP A 128 19.74 2.04 -6.98
CA TRP A 128 18.66 2.33 -7.93
C TRP A 128 17.78 3.49 -7.46
N ASN A 129 17.20 3.33 -6.28
CA ASN A 129 16.23 4.28 -5.72
C ASN A 129 16.85 5.68 -5.56
N LYS A 130 18.15 5.76 -5.26
CA LYS A 130 18.88 7.03 -5.15
C LYS A 130 19.29 7.62 -6.49
N SER A 131 19.41 6.85 -7.58
CA SER A 131 19.87 7.32 -8.89
C SER A 131 18.88 8.22 -9.68
N ARG A 132 17.85 8.78 -9.03
CA ARG A 132 16.80 9.59 -9.68
C ARG A 132 17.23 11.00 -10.08
N GLY A 133 16.65 11.49 -11.20
CA GLY A 133 16.77 12.85 -11.76
C GLY A 133 17.24 12.87 -13.23
N GLU A 134 16.95 13.94 -13.99
CA GLU A 134 17.36 14.10 -15.41
C GLU A 134 18.87 13.95 -15.63
N SER A 135 19.69 14.27 -14.62
CA SER A 135 21.16 14.20 -14.71
C SER A 135 21.75 12.79 -14.60
N ARG A 136 20.95 11.72 -14.46
CA ARG A 136 21.48 10.38 -14.09
C ARG A 136 21.19 9.23 -15.07
N ARG A 137 20.86 9.57 -16.31
CA ARG A 137 20.69 8.59 -17.42
C ARG A 137 21.87 7.62 -17.54
N LEU A 138 23.10 8.09 -17.35
CA LEU A 138 24.32 7.29 -17.46
C LEU A 138 24.37 6.16 -16.43
N ILE A 139 23.92 6.42 -15.20
CA ILE A 139 23.89 5.43 -14.12
C ILE A 139 22.90 4.31 -14.48
N LYS A 140 21.70 4.67 -14.95
CA LYS A 140 20.69 3.70 -15.40
C LYS A 140 21.19 2.83 -16.56
N ASP A 141 21.77 3.45 -17.58
CA ASP A 141 22.33 2.74 -18.73
C ASP A 141 23.45 1.77 -18.33
N ALA A 142 24.29 2.16 -17.38
CA ALA A 142 25.36 1.31 -16.88
C ALA A 142 24.85 0.13 -16.03
N ILE A 143 23.82 0.34 -15.21
CA ILE A 143 23.14 -0.73 -14.46
C ILE A 143 22.50 -1.74 -15.42
N ILE A 144 21.77 -1.27 -16.43
CA ILE A 144 21.14 -2.13 -17.45
C ILE A 144 22.21 -2.97 -18.18
N LYS A 145 23.37 -2.38 -18.50
CA LYS A 145 24.49 -3.10 -19.12
C LYS A 145 25.08 -4.16 -18.20
N GLN A 146 25.25 -3.85 -16.91
CA GLN A 146 25.76 -4.77 -15.91
C GLN A 146 24.82 -5.98 -15.77
N ILE A 147 23.52 -5.73 -15.60
CA ILE A 147 22.48 -6.76 -15.58
C ILE A 147 22.59 -7.65 -16.82
N ALA A 148 22.67 -7.06 -18.02
CA ALA A 148 22.81 -7.80 -19.26
C ALA A 148 24.11 -8.63 -19.35
N SER A 149 25.19 -8.19 -18.70
CA SER A 149 26.43 -9.00 -18.63
C SER A 149 26.28 -10.19 -17.68
N GLU A 150 25.70 -9.99 -16.50
CA GLU A 150 25.53 -11.03 -15.49
C GLU A 150 24.56 -12.14 -15.94
N THR A 151 23.43 -11.76 -16.55
CA THR A 151 22.44 -12.72 -17.07
C THR A 151 22.98 -13.58 -18.23
N ARG A 152 23.85 -13.02 -19.08
CA ARG A 152 24.52 -13.79 -20.15
C ARG A 152 25.44 -14.87 -19.61
N HIS A 153 26.13 -14.62 -18.50
CA HIS A 153 27.02 -15.62 -17.89
C HIS A 153 26.25 -16.80 -17.29
N GLU A 154 25.05 -16.59 -16.75
CA GLU A 154 24.21 -17.65 -16.19
C GLU A 154 23.61 -18.58 -17.27
N SER A 155 23.29 -18.04 -18.46
CA SER A 155 22.74 -18.82 -19.58
C SER A 155 23.68 -19.88 -20.18
N SER A 156 24.96 -19.86 -19.83
CA SER A 156 25.99 -20.83 -20.25
C SER A 156 26.01 -22.14 -19.43
N ILE A 157 25.21 -22.23 -18.37
CA ILE A 157 25.13 -23.42 -17.51
C ILE A 157 23.88 -24.21 -17.89
N PRO A 158 23.96 -25.52 -18.23
CA PRO A 158 22.80 -26.30 -18.66
C PRO A 158 21.70 -26.33 -17.58
N THR A 159 20.56 -25.75 -17.92
CA THR A 159 19.35 -25.68 -17.08
C THR A 159 18.66 -27.04 -17.02
N THR A 160 18.84 -27.78 -15.92
CA THR A 160 17.79 -28.70 -15.46
C THR A 160 16.67 -27.87 -14.85
N ALA A 161 15.41 -28.22 -15.13
CA ALA A 161 14.21 -27.42 -14.83
C ALA A 161 14.04 -26.98 -13.35
N ASP A 162 14.79 -27.56 -12.41
CA ASP A 162 14.81 -27.18 -11.00
C ASP A 162 15.81 -26.06 -10.65
N HIS A 163 16.59 -25.56 -11.61
CA HIS A 163 17.61 -24.52 -11.40
C HIS A 163 17.12 -23.08 -11.62
N CYS A 164 15.81 -22.84 -11.75
CA CYS A 164 15.22 -21.49 -11.61
C CYS A 164 15.25 -20.98 -10.15
N LEU A 165 15.86 -21.75 -9.24
CA LEU A 165 16.32 -21.28 -7.94
C LEU A 165 17.59 -20.45 -8.13
N CYS A 166 17.42 -19.17 -8.43
CA CYS A 166 18.42 -18.13 -8.30
C CYS A 166 18.88 -18.03 -6.82
N LYS A 167 19.74 -18.97 -6.40
CA LYS A 167 20.29 -19.07 -5.04
C LYS A 167 21.37 -18.03 -4.74
N THR A 168 21.65 -17.12 -5.65
CA THR A 168 22.33 -15.88 -5.29
C THR A 168 21.24 -14.89 -4.89
N THR A 169 21.27 -14.47 -3.64
CA THR A 169 20.67 -13.22 -3.16
C THR A 169 21.34 -12.04 -3.88
N SER A 170 21.26 -12.02 -5.22
CA SER A 170 21.78 -10.92 -6.01
C SER A 170 20.89 -9.72 -5.73
N PRO A 171 21.45 -8.59 -5.29
CA PRO A 171 20.66 -7.40 -5.00
C PRO A 171 19.87 -6.89 -6.23
N LEU A 172 20.19 -7.38 -7.44
CA LEU A 172 19.47 -7.15 -8.69
C LEU A 172 18.02 -7.67 -8.68
N GLN A 173 17.72 -8.68 -7.86
CA GLN A 173 16.38 -9.25 -7.77
C GLN A 173 15.38 -8.24 -7.20
N PHE A 174 15.84 -7.27 -6.39
CA PHE A 174 14.96 -6.29 -5.75
C PHE A 174 14.70 -5.05 -6.61
N VAL A 175 15.27 -4.97 -7.82
CA VAL A 175 15.16 -3.78 -8.67
C VAL A 175 13.71 -3.55 -9.11
N TYR A 176 12.95 -4.63 -9.36
CA TYR A 176 11.52 -4.54 -9.64
C TYR A 176 10.67 -4.07 -8.44
N SER A 177 11.20 -4.17 -7.22
CA SER A 177 10.55 -3.68 -5.99
C SER A 177 10.93 -2.23 -5.66
N GLY A 178 11.72 -1.55 -6.51
CA GLY A 178 12.12 -0.16 -6.28
C GLY A 178 10.93 0.80 -6.27
N GLU A 179 10.90 1.74 -5.33
CA GLU A 179 9.86 2.77 -5.24
C GLU A 179 9.79 3.57 -6.56
N ASN A 180 8.60 3.90 -7.05
CA ASN A 180 8.32 4.65 -8.30
C ASN A 180 9.03 4.14 -9.59
N LEU A 181 9.28 2.83 -9.69
CA LEU A 181 9.72 2.19 -10.93
C LEU A 181 8.73 2.51 -12.07
N THR A 182 9.22 2.81 -13.28
CA THR A 182 8.34 3.00 -14.45
C THR A 182 8.24 1.74 -15.32
N ALA A 183 7.20 1.63 -16.15
CA ALA A 183 7.05 0.52 -17.09
C ALA A 183 8.23 0.43 -18.08
N ASP A 184 8.75 1.58 -18.56
CA ASP A 184 9.90 1.64 -19.48
C ASP A 184 11.20 1.14 -18.82
N GLU A 185 11.40 1.47 -17.54
CA GLU A 185 12.53 0.98 -16.76
C GLU A 185 12.42 -0.53 -16.54
N ALA A 186 11.22 -0.99 -16.16
CA ALA A 186 10.93 -2.41 -15.98
C ALA A 186 11.16 -3.20 -17.28
N GLU A 187 10.74 -2.67 -18.42
CA GLU A 187 10.99 -3.24 -19.74
C GLU A 187 12.49 -3.28 -20.06
N SER A 188 13.23 -2.22 -19.72
CA SER A 188 14.69 -2.18 -19.94
C SER A 188 15.41 -3.28 -19.16
N PHE A 189 14.99 -3.54 -17.91
CA PHE A 189 15.52 -4.66 -17.12
C PHE A 189 15.15 -6.02 -17.71
N PHE A 190 13.92 -6.16 -18.19
CA PHE A 190 13.45 -7.40 -18.78
C PHE A 190 14.24 -7.70 -20.06
N GLN A 191 14.45 -6.71 -20.93
CA GLN A 191 15.27 -6.83 -22.14
C GLN A 191 16.75 -7.10 -21.82
N ALA A 192 17.23 -6.70 -20.64
CA ALA A 192 18.55 -7.05 -20.14
C ALA A 192 18.63 -8.49 -19.56
N GLY A 193 17.54 -9.26 -19.59
CA GLY A 193 17.49 -10.67 -19.20
C GLY A 193 16.97 -10.93 -17.79
N LEU A 194 16.49 -9.91 -17.06
CA LEU A 194 15.81 -10.12 -15.77
C LEU A 194 14.36 -10.53 -16.00
N HIS A 195 14.13 -11.81 -16.30
CA HIS A 195 12.78 -12.33 -16.55
C HIS A 195 12.04 -12.79 -15.27
N CYS A 196 12.68 -12.70 -14.10
CA CYS A 196 12.12 -13.14 -12.82
C CYS A 196 11.10 -12.12 -12.28
N ILE A 197 9.87 -12.16 -12.81
CA ILE A 197 8.78 -11.26 -12.41
C ILE A 197 8.15 -11.63 -11.05
N ASP A 198 8.07 -12.93 -10.75
CA ASP A 198 7.60 -13.45 -9.47
C ASP A 198 8.76 -14.13 -8.75
N HIS A 199 9.48 -13.38 -7.92
CA HIS A 199 10.55 -13.94 -7.11
C HIS A 199 9.98 -14.82 -5.97
N GLU A 200 10.52 -16.02 -5.79
CA GLU A 200 10.03 -16.96 -4.77
C GLU A 200 10.69 -16.79 -3.38
N SER A 201 11.80 -16.06 -3.28
CA SER A 201 12.53 -15.92 -2.01
C SER A 201 11.95 -14.86 -1.08
N THR A 202 11.20 -13.91 -1.63
CA THR A 202 10.50 -12.90 -0.85
C THR A 202 9.08 -13.34 -0.58
N ASN A 203 8.59 -13.08 0.63
CA ASN A 203 7.18 -13.30 0.98
C ASN A 203 6.21 -12.47 0.12
N GLU A 204 6.73 -11.45 -0.56
CA GLU A 204 6.01 -10.48 -1.38
C GLU A 204 6.58 -10.50 -2.81
N THR A 205 5.72 -10.62 -3.81
CA THR A 205 6.14 -10.48 -5.22
C THR A 205 6.48 -9.02 -5.54
N HIS A 206 7.16 -8.76 -6.65
CA HIS A 206 7.45 -7.38 -7.05
C HIS A 206 6.18 -6.56 -7.24
N LEU A 207 5.19 -7.12 -7.92
CA LEU A 207 3.89 -6.47 -8.08
C LEU A 207 3.19 -6.24 -6.72
N TRP A 208 3.32 -7.16 -5.75
CA TRP A 208 2.81 -6.94 -4.40
C TRP A 208 3.38 -5.70 -3.73
N VAL A 209 4.71 -5.53 -3.79
CA VAL A 209 5.39 -4.36 -3.21
C VAL A 209 4.90 -3.08 -3.88
N GLN A 210 4.80 -3.08 -5.21
CA GLN A 210 4.35 -1.92 -5.97
C GLN A 210 2.89 -1.55 -5.65
N VAL A 211 1.98 -2.53 -5.61
CA VAL A 211 0.57 -2.29 -5.25
C VAL A 211 0.42 -1.83 -3.80
N SER A 212 1.20 -2.40 -2.88
CA SER A 212 1.19 -2.01 -1.45
C SER A 212 1.62 -0.55 -1.26
N SER A 213 2.56 -0.07 -2.08
CA SER A 213 3.07 1.30 -2.04
C SER A 213 2.08 2.35 -2.57
N LEU A 214 1.04 1.95 -3.32
CA LEU A 214 0.04 2.85 -3.91
C LEU A 214 -0.72 3.70 -2.86
N ALA A 215 -0.76 3.25 -1.61
CA ALA A 215 -1.39 3.98 -0.51
C ALA A 215 -0.49 5.07 0.13
N TYR A 216 0.83 5.06 -0.11
CA TYR A 216 1.80 5.86 0.66
C TYR A 216 2.33 7.11 -0.06
N THR A 217 1.89 7.43 -1.28
CA THR A 217 2.42 8.60 -1.97
C THR A 217 2.00 9.88 -1.24
N GLU A 218 2.97 10.59 -0.65
CA GLU A 218 2.86 11.79 0.21
C GLU A 218 2.05 12.98 -0.35
N ARG A 219 1.42 12.84 -1.52
CA ARG A 219 0.62 13.88 -2.19
C ARG A 219 -0.76 13.44 -2.61
N GLY A 220 -1.20 12.23 -2.24
CA GLY A 220 -2.55 11.75 -2.54
C GLY A 220 -2.90 11.65 -4.04
N LYS A 221 -1.93 11.83 -4.95
CA LYS A 221 -2.15 11.74 -6.39
C LYS A 221 -1.89 10.32 -6.86
N PHE A 222 -2.93 9.71 -7.38
CA PHE A 222 -2.84 8.48 -8.13
C PHE A 222 -2.08 8.77 -9.45
N ASP A 223 -0.82 8.37 -9.52
CA ASP A 223 0.03 8.59 -10.70
C ASP A 223 -0.27 7.49 -11.76
N PRO A 224 -0.74 7.86 -12.98
CA PRO A 224 -1.03 6.91 -14.05
C PRO A 224 0.15 5.99 -14.41
N SER A 225 1.39 6.41 -14.20
CA SER A 225 2.58 5.58 -14.49
C SER A 225 2.65 4.30 -13.65
N HIS A 226 2.05 4.28 -12.45
CA HIS A 226 1.92 3.05 -11.67
C HIS A 226 0.99 2.04 -12.34
N LEU A 227 -0.07 2.50 -13.00
CA LEU A 227 -0.98 1.60 -13.71
C LEU A 227 -0.33 0.96 -14.92
N GLU A 228 0.44 1.73 -15.67
CA GLU A 228 1.25 1.22 -16.78
C GLU A 228 2.21 0.14 -16.28
N LEU A 229 2.86 0.37 -15.14
CA LEU A 229 3.72 -0.62 -14.51
C LEU A 229 2.95 -1.89 -14.08
N PHE A 230 1.77 -1.75 -13.48
CA PHE A 230 0.97 -2.92 -13.06
C PHE A 230 0.54 -3.77 -14.26
N MET A 231 0.05 -3.11 -15.33
CA MET A 231 -0.26 -3.79 -16.59
C MET A 231 0.98 -4.46 -17.18
N TRP A 232 2.13 -3.79 -17.13
CA TRP A 232 3.39 -4.36 -17.59
C TRP A 232 3.71 -5.67 -16.85
N PHE A 233 3.64 -5.67 -15.51
CA PHE A 233 3.87 -6.88 -14.71
C PHE A 233 2.93 -8.02 -15.10
N ILE A 234 1.62 -7.73 -15.22
CA ILE A 234 0.62 -8.73 -15.61
C ILE A 234 0.89 -9.27 -17.02
N ASN A 235 1.22 -8.40 -17.98
CA ASN A 235 1.55 -8.78 -19.35
C ASN A 235 2.83 -9.63 -19.44
N LYS A 236 3.76 -9.48 -18.49
CA LYS A 236 4.97 -10.31 -18.37
C LYS A 236 4.76 -11.58 -17.53
N GLY A 237 3.52 -11.86 -17.10
CA GLY A 237 3.15 -13.10 -16.44
C GLY A 237 3.16 -13.06 -14.92
N ALA A 238 3.10 -11.87 -14.30
CA ALA A 238 2.93 -11.76 -12.85
C ALA A 238 1.67 -12.49 -12.36
N ARG A 239 1.83 -13.32 -11.34
CA ARG A 239 0.77 -14.15 -10.80
C ARG A 239 -0.09 -13.41 -9.78
N LEU A 240 -1.34 -13.15 -10.16
CA LEU A 240 -2.34 -12.53 -9.29
C LEU A 240 -2.92 -13.50 -8.23
N ASP A 241 -2.80 -14.81 -8.46
CA ASP A 241 -3.26 -15.89 -7.57
C ASP A 241 -2.29 -16.20 -6.42
N ARG A 242 -1.15 -15.50 -6.34
CA ARG A 242 -0.17 -15.71 -5.29
C ARG A 242 -0.74 -15.26 -3.94
N LYS A 243 -0.84 -16.23 -3.02
CA LYS A 243 -1.23 -16.01 -1.63
C LYS A 243 -0.03 -15.51 -0.82
N HIS A 244 -0.22 -14.39 -0.13
CA HIS A 244 0.81 -13.89 0.77
C HIS A 244 0.99 -14.84 1.98
N PRO A 245 2.22 -15.25 2.33
CA PRO A 245 2.46 -16.32 3.29
C PRO A 245 2.05 -15.96 4.72
N ARG A 246 2.14 -14.68 5.12
CA ARG A 246 1.71 -14.20 6.45
C ARG A 246 0.27 -13.71 6.47
N LEU A 247 -0.06 -12.75 5.60
CA LEU A 247 -1.38 -12.11 5.49
C LEU A 247 -2.48 -13.00 4.92
N LYS A 248 -2.12 -14.11 4.25
CA LYS A 248 -3.05 -15.10 3.68
C LYS A 248 -4.05 -14.57 2.63
N THR A 249 -3.98 -13.30 2.23
CA THR A 249 -4.75 -12.74 1.10
C THR A 249 -4.02 -12.89 -0.24
N LEU A 250 -4.75 -12.75 -1.35
CA LEU A 250 -4.25 -12.85 -2.71
C LEU A 250 -3.80 -11.49 -3.25
N LEU A 251 -2.84 -11.47 -4.18
CA LEU A 251 -2.45 -10.24 -4.87
C LEU A 251 -3.61 -9.64 -5.67
N ALA A 252 -4.45 -10.47 -6.28
CA ALA A 252 -5.67 -10.03 -6.96
C ALA A 252 -6.59 -9.21 -6.04
N HIS A 253 -6.73 -9.63 -4.77
CA HIS A 253 -7.58 -8.95 -3.80
C HIS A 253 -7.03 -7.56 -3.47
N LEU A 254 -5.72 -7.50 -3.17
CA LEU A 254 -5.05 -6.25 -2.86
C LEU A 254 -5.12 -5.29 -4.06
N LEU A 255 -4.81 -5.76 -5.27
CA LEU A 255 -4.82 -4.94 -6.48
C LEU A 255 -6.21 -4.37 -6.77
N ALA A 256 -7.25 -5.22 -6.80
CA ALA A 256 -8.62 -4.78 -7.07
C ALA A 256 -9.09 -3.76 -6.04
N GLU A 257 -8.82 -4.02 -4.76
CA GLU A 257 -9.16 -3.10 -3.68
C GLU A 257 -8.48 -1.73 -3.83
N ARG A 258 -7.15 -1.70 -4.07
CA ARG A 258 -6.41 -0.45 -4.17
C ARG A 258 -6.81 0.38 -5.38
N LEU A 259 -7.16 -0.28 -6.49
CA LEU A 259 -7.74 0.39 -7.65
C LEU A 259 -9.10 0.99 -7.31
N ALA A 260 -10.00 0.20 -6.71
CA ALA A 260 -11.34 0.68 -6.34
C ALA A 260 -11.29 1.87 -5.37
N ILE A 261 -10.49 1.78 -4.30
CA ILE A 261 -10.29 2.87 -3.35
C ILE A 261 -9.69 4.10 -4.04
N GLY A 262 -8.70 3.90 -4.92
CA GLY A 262 -8.00 4.99 -5.59
C GLY A 262 -8.85 5.74 -6.62
N ILE A 263 -9.90 5.12 -7.15
CA ILE A 263 -10.71 5.66 -8.26
C ILE A 263 -12.09 6.09 -7.80
N LEU A 264 -12.73 5.31 -6.93
CA LEU A 264 -14.12 5.50 -6.57
C LEU A 264 -14.26 6.44 -5.39
N LEU A 265 -13.29 6.46 -4.46
CA LEU A 265 -13.39 7.30 -3.28
C LEU A 265 -12.85 8.71 -3.56
N PRO A 266 -13.61 9.77 -3.25
CA PRO A 266 -13.20 11.13 -3.51
C PRO A 266 -11.93 11.49 -2.72
N ARG A 267 -10.87 11.87 -3.45
CA ARG A 267 -9.72 12.59 -2.87
C ARG A 267 -9.83 14.05 -3.29
N GLU A 268 -10.40 14.90 -2.45
CA GLU A 268 -10.37 16.33 -2.76
C GLU A 268 -8.94 16.85 -2.72
N THR A 269 -8.44 17.26 -3.89
CA THR A 269 -7.16 17.93 -4.04
C THR A 269 -7.16 19.28 -3.32
N MET A 270 -6.07 19.55 -2.61
CA MET A 270 -5.79 20.83 -1.96
C MET A 270 -5.93 22.02 -2.93
N ALA A 271 -6.72 23.03 -2.52
CA ALA A 271 -6.78 24.43 -2.99
C ALA A 271 -7.39 24.71 -4.39
N ASP A 272 -8.58 25.35 -4.45
CA ASP A 272 -8.73 26.81 -4.59
C ASP A 272 -10.21 27.25 -4.52
N GLN A 273 -10.45 28.50 -4.11
CA GLN A 273 -11.76 29.07 -3.74
C GLN A 273 -12.73 29.38 -4.90
N ASP A 274 -12.49 28.91 -6.12
CA ASP A 274 -13.36 29.17 -7.27
C ASP A 274 -14.16 27.92 -7.69
N MET A 275 -15.05 27.49 -6.78
CA MET A 275 -16.03 26.43 -6.99
C MET A 275 -17.27 26.96 -7.72
N THR A 276 -17.15 27.30 -9.00
CA THR A 276 -18.35 27.51 -9.86
C THR A 276 -18.32 26.80 -11.21
N ALA A 277 -17.27 26.01 -11.52
CA ALA A 277 -17.21 25.28 -12.79
C ALA A 277 -16.43 23.95 -12.72
N TYR A 278 -16.40 23.26 -11.57
CA TYR A 278 -15.86 21.90 -11.54
C TYR A 278 -16.96 20.92 -11.96
N GLU A 279 -16.81 20.43 -13.18
CA GLU A 279 -17.79 19.63 -13.90
C GLU A 279 -18.20 18.37 -13.13
N LYS A 280 -19.48 18.06 -13.27
CA LYS A 280 -20.18 16.87 -12.80
C LYS A 280 -19.64 15.61 -13.49
N THR A 281 -18.43 15.16 -13.18
CA THR A 281 -18.00 13.80 -13.54
C THR A 281 -18.18 12.88 -12.34
N ALA A 282 -18.79 11.71 -12.57
CA ALA A 282 -19.19 10.71 -11.58
C ALA A 282 -18.01 10.04 -10.82
N THR A 283 -16.79 10.57 -10.95
CA THR A 283 -15.52 9.93 -10.56
C THR A 283 -14.76 10.69 -9.46
N GLY A 284 -15.47 11.40 -8.58
CA GLY A 284 -14.95 11.86 -7.28
C GLY A 284 -13.46 12.26 -7.23
N GLY A 285 -13.14 13.52 -7.55
CA GLY A 285 -11.99 14.23 -7.01
C GLY A 285 -10.57 13.88 -7.48
N VAL A 286 -10.30 12.75 -8.14
CA VAL A 286 -8.94 12.46 -8.63
C VAL A 286 -8.76 12.97 -10.06
N ALA A 287 -7.74 13.82 -10.28
CA ALA A 287 -7.27 14.18 -11.62
C ALA A 287 -6.54 12.98 -12.28
N ILE A 288 -7.26 11.87 -12.50
CA ILE A 288 -6.81 10.75 -13.32
C ILE A 288 -7.06 11.15 -14.78
N THR A 289 -6.04 10.99 -15.63
CA THR A 289 -6.21 11.19 -17.07
C THR A 289 -7.19 10.13 -17.61
N ASN A 290 -7.91 10.42 -18.70
CA ASN A 290 -8.77 9.41 -19.34
C ASN A 290 -8.02 8.09 -19.63
N GLU A 291 -6.74 8.20 -19.98
CA GLU A 291 -5.83 7.06 -20.17
C GLU A 291 -5.60 6.26 -18.88
N GLY A 292 -5.31 6.93 -17.75
CA GLY A 292 -5.21 6.26 -16.45
C GLY A 292 -6.51 5.59 -16.03
N LEU A 293 -7.66 6.20 -16.31
CA LEU A 293 -8.97 5.60 -16.00
C LEU A 293 -9.19 4.33 -16.84
N ASN A 294 -8.82 4.36 -18.12
CA ASN A 294 -8.90 3.19 -19.01
C ASN A 294 -7.98 2.05 -18.56
N HIS A 295 -6.75 2.36 -18.14
CA HIS A 295 -5.81 1.37 -17.60
C HIS A 295 -6.37 0.72 -16.34
N ALA A 296 -6.89 1.51 -15.41
CA ALA A 296 -7.46 0.96 -14.19
C ALA A 296 -8.73 0.14 -14.43
N ALA A 297 -9.61 0.61 -15.31
CA ALA A 297 -10.80 -0.14 -15.74
C ALA A 297 -10.41 -1.51 -16.31
N THR A 298 -9.34 -1.54 -17.13
CA THR A 298 -8.82 -2.78 -17.72
C THR A 298 -8.26 -3.71 -16.66
N LEU A 299 -7.46 -3.20 -15.72
CA LEU A 299 -6.93 -3.98 -14.60
C LEU A 299 -8.05 -4.53 -13.70
N MET A 300 -9.06 -3.72 -13.38
CA MET A 300 -10.21 -4.17 -12.60
C MET A 300 -11.02 -5.23 -13.34
N ARG A 301 -11.26 -5.07 -14.64
CA ARG A 301 -11.88 -6.12 -15.47
C ARG A 301 -11.11 -7.43 -15.42
N GLN A 302 -9.78 -7.37 -15.54
CA GLN A 302 -8.94 -8.55 -15.44
C GLN A 302 -9.08 -9.21 -14.07
N CYS A 303 -9.00 -8.45 -12.98
CA CYS A 303 -9.05 -8.99 -11.62
C CYS A 303 -10.44 -9.48 -11.19
N ILE A 304 -11.52 -8.85 -11.67
CA ILE A 304 -12.89 -9.09 -11.20
C ILE A 304 -13.65 -10.02 -12.14
N LEU A 305 -13.54 -9.84 -13.47
CA LEU A 305 -14.36 -10.56 -14.45
C LEU A 305 -13.61 -11.71 -15.12
N GLN A 306 -12.32 -11.52 -15.44
CA GLN A 306 -11.58 -12.53 -16.22
C GLN A 306 -11.04 -13.68 -15.36
N TYR A 307 -10.77 -13.43 -14.08
CA TYR A 307 -10.23 -14.43 -13.18
C TYR A 307 -11.03 -14.53 -11.88
N ASP A 308 -11.59 -15.71 -11.59
CA ASP A 308 -12.24 -16.00 -10.30
C ASP A 308 -11.19 -16.46 -9.27
N PHE A 309 -10.26 -15.57 -8.93
CA PHE A 309 -9.29 -15.84 -7.88
C PHE A 309 -9.97 -15.76 -6.52
N ARG A 310 -10.33 -16.92 -5.96
CA ARG A 310 -10.86 -17.05 -4.61
C ARG A 310 -9.78 -17.42 -3.62
N ASP A 311 -9.82 -16.78 -2.46
CA ASP A 311 -9.03 -17.23 -1.32
C ASP A 311 -9.64 -18.47 -0.67
N THR A 312 -9.07 -18.88 0.47
CA THR A 312 -9.55 -20.02 1.26
C THR A 312 -10.22 -19.58 2.56
N CYS A 313 -10.75 -18.36 2.63
CA CYS A 313 -11.45 -17.92 3.84
C CYS A 313 -12.81 -18.61 3.95
N GLN A 314 -13.37 -18.62 5.16
CA GLN A 314 -14.66 -19.25 5.48
C GLN A 314 -15.75 -18.21 5.78
N CYS A 315 -15.56 -16.96 5.35
CA CYS A 315 -16.49 -15.89 5.63
C CYS A 315 -17.81 -16.08 4.87
N ALA A 316 -18.95 -15.91 5.54
CA ALA A 316 -20.26 -16.08 4.92
C ALA A 316 -20.57 -15.02 3.83
N CYS A 317 -19.77 -13.95 3.73
CA CYS A 317 -19.95 -12.92 2.69
C CYS A 317 -19.72 -13.43 1.25
N SER A 318 -19.10 -14.60 1.07
CA SER A 318 -18.88 -15.22 -0.24
C SER A 318 -18.89 -16.73 -0.15
N GLU A 319 -19.43 -17.40 -1.17
CA GLU A 319 -19.39 -18.86 -1.27
C GLU A 319 -18.01 -19.33 -1.76
N GLY A 320 -17.44 -20.35 -1.10
CA GLY A 320 -16.17 -20.97 -1.53
C GLY A 320 -14.93 -20.07 -1.41
N GLY A 321 -14.95 -19.08 -0.51
CA GLY A 321 -13.87 -18.10 -0.33
C GLY A 321 -14.17 -16.75 -0.98
N CYS A 322 -13.51 -15.70 -0.50
CA CYS A 322 -13.69 -14.35 -1.04
C CYS A 322 -12.91 -14.19 -2.34
N GLY A 323 -13.50 -13.50 -3.30
CA GLY A 323 -12.82 -13.07 -4.52
C GLY A 323 -12.43 -11.59 -4.50
N ALA A 324 -11.87 -11.13 -5.63
CA ALA A 324 -11.54 -9.72 -5.83
C ALA A 324 -12.78 -8.80 -5.68
N LEU A 325 -13.93 -9.21 -6.22
CA LEU A 325 -15.18 -8.43 -6.12
C LEU A 325 -15.64 -8.26 -4.67
N SER A 326 -15.73 -9.35 -3.91
CA SER A 326 -16.11 -9.32 -2.50
C SER A 326 -15.17 -8.43 -1.67
N THR A 327 -13.87 -8.46 -1.99
CA THR A 327 -12.87 -7.61 -1.34
C THR A 327 -13.14 -6.13 -1.63
N VAL A 328 -13.39 -5.77 -2.90
CA VAL A 328 -13.72 -4.40 -3.29
C VAL A 328 -14.99 -3.91 -2.58
N LEU A 329 -16.05 -4.73 -2.56
CA LEU A 329 -17.31 -4.37 -1.91
C LEU A 329 -17.12 -4.14 -0.40
N ARG A 330 -16.39 -5.03 0.27
CA ARG A 330 -16.04 -4.87 1.69
C ARG A 330 -15.29 -3.56 1.93
N ALA A 331 -14.31 -3.23 1.08
CA ALA A 331 -13.54 -2.01 1.24
C ALA A 331 -14.40 -0.75 1.08
N LEU A 332 -15.26 -0.70 0.06
CA LEU A 332 -16.19 0.40 -0.14
C LEU A 332 -17.16 0.56 1.05
N SER A 333 -17.66 -0.56 1.58
CA SER A 333 -18.53 -0.60 2.76
C SER A 333 -17.81 -0.11 4.04
N SER A 334 -16.59 -0.58 4.29
CA SER A 334 -15.77 -0.18 5.44
C SER A 334 -15.41 1.31 5.41
N CYS A 335 -15.04 1.83 4.24
CA CYS A 335 -14.80 3.26 4.04
C CYS A 335 -16.04 4.07 4.43
N TYR A 336 -17.22 3.69 3.91
CA TYR A 336 -18.48 4.37 4.21
C TYR A 336 -18.83 4.37 5.71
N CYS A 337 -18.69 3.23 6.39
CA CYS A 337 -18.98 3.12 7.83
C CYS A 337 -18.04 4.00 8.67
N SER A 338 -16.76 4.07 8.30
CA SER A 338 -15.79 4.93 8.97
C SER A 338 -16.16 6.42 8.81
N PHE A 339 -16.56 6.86 7.60
CA PHE A 339 -17.08 8.21 7.38
C PHE A 339 -18.31 8.55 8.25
N ARG A 340 -19.26 7.61 8.38
CA ARG A 340 -20.51 7.81 9.16
C ARG A 340 -20.29 7.86 10.67
N SER A 341 -19.32 7.11 11.18
CA SER A 341 -19.04 7.06 12.62
C SER A 341 -18.37 8.33 13.16
N SER A 342 -17.68 9.08 12.30
CA SER A 342 -17.02 10.33 12.68
C SER A 342 -17.91 11.58 12.56
N PHE A 343 -19.01 11.54 11.79
CA PHE A 343 -19.87 12.71 11.53
C PHE A 343 -21.33 12.31 11.22
N PRO A 344 -22.35 13.10 11.65
CA PRO A 344 -23.68 13.00 11.05
C PRO A 344 -23.56 13.47 9.58
N PRO A 345 -23.89 12.63 8.59
CA PRO A 345 -23.70 12.98 7.20
C PRO A 345 -24.55 14.22 6.85
N PRO A 346 -24.02 15.19 6.08
CA PRO A 346 -24.91 16.10 5.37
C PRO A 346 -25.85 15.25 4.49
N LEU A 347 -27.08 15.72 4.36
CA LEU A 347 -28.24 14.95 3.92
C LEU A 347 -28.28 14.44 2.45
N PRO A 348 -27.21 14.42 1.60
CA PRO A 348 -27.23 13.56 0.42
C PRO A 348 -26.35 12.29 0.50
N PHE A 349 -25.69 11.99 1.63
CA PHE A 349 -24.75 10.86 1.70
C PHE A 349 -25.37 9.47 1.91
N GLN A 350 -26.68 9.35 2.15
CA GLN A 350 -27.34 8.06 2.37
C GLN A 350 -27.32 7.12 1.14
N ASN A 351 -26.98 7.62 -0.06
CA ASN A 351 -26.95 6.84 -1.31
C ASN A 351 -25.51 6.54 -1.82
N SER A 352 -24.50 6.55 -0.95
CA SER A 352 -23.09 6.55 -1.40
C SER A 352 -22.56 5.18 -1.83
N LEU A 353 -22.85 4.11 -1.09
CA LEU A 353 -22.38 2.76 -1.44
C LEU A 353 -22.96 2.29 -2.78
N GLU A 354 -24.25 2.52 -2.99
CA GLU A 354 -24.96 2.23 -4.24
C GLU A 354 -24.36 3.02 -5.41
N ARG A 355 -24.06 4.32 -5.22
CA ARG A 355 -23.37 5.12 -6.24
C ARG A 355 -21.98 4.55 -6.56
N TYR A 356 -21.17 4.19 -5.57
CA TYR A 356 -19.85 3.61 -5.81
C TYR A 356 -19.92 2.25 -6.50
N LEU A 357 -20.92 1.43 -6.13
CA LEU A 357 -21.19 0.17 -6.79
C LEU A 357 -21.55 0.39 -8.26
N LEU A 358 -22.48 1.30 -8.57
CA LEU A 358 -22.85 1.57 -9.96
C LEU A 358 -21.67 2.09 -10.79
N THR A 359 -20.87 3.01 -10.24
CA THR A 359 -19.64 3.47 -10.90
C THR A 359 -18.66 2.32 -11.10
N LEU A 360 -18.50 1.41 -10.13
CA LEU A 360 -17.66 0.22 -10.28
C LEU A 360 -18.16 -0.67 -11.42
N LEU A 361 -19.47 -0.94 -11.46
CA LEU A 361 -20.09 -1.80 -12.47
C LEU A 361 -19.94 -1.20 -13.88
N ASP A 362 -20.19 0.09 -14.03
CA ASP A 362 -19.96 0.80 -15.29
C ASP A 362 -18.49 0.74 -15.71
N LEU A 363 -17.58 0.93 -14.75
CA LEU A 363 -16.14 0.95 -15.01
C LEU A 363 -15.60 -0.42 -15.44
N VAL A 364 -16.09 -1.50 -14.82
CA VAL A 364 -15.73 -2.87 -15.23
C VAL A 364 -16.54 -3.36 -16.43
N GLY A 365 -17.55 -2.61 -16.88
CA GLY A 365 -18.42 -3.04 -17.98
C GLY A 365 -19.22 -4.29 -17.62
N PHE A 366 -19.76 -4.32 -16.40
CA PHE A 366 -20.54 -5.44 -15.88
C PHE A 366 -21.86 -5.59 -16.64
N GLU A 367 -22.08 -6.76 -17.25
CA GLU A 367 -23.32 -7.09 -17.96
C GLU A 367 -24.06 -8.20 -17.23
N VAL A 368 -25.18 -7.82 -16.62
CA VAL A 368 -26.04 -8.66 -15.75
C VAL A 368 -26.44 -9.99 -16.39
N GLU A 369 -26.71 -10.00 -17.69
CA GLU A 369 -27.18 -11.17 -18.43
C GLU A 369 -26.07 -12.22 -18.68
N VAL A 370 -24.80 -11.81 -18.56
CA VAL A 370 -23.63 -12.62 -18.91
C VAL A 370 -22.77 -12.92 -17.67
N ASP A 371 -22.74 -12.03 -16.69
CA ASP A 371 -21.80 -12.08 -15.59
C ASP A 371 -22.33 -12.85 -14.36
N VAL A 372 -21.61 -13.93 -14.02
CA VAL A 372 -21.82 -14.78 -12.83
C VAL A 372 -21.65 -14.00 -11.49
N GLY A 373 -21.19 -12.75 -11.56
CA GLY A 373 -20.91 -11.90 -10.41
C GLY A 373 -22.14 -11.26 -9.76
N ALA A 374 -23.31 -11.27 -10.42
CA ALA A 374 -24.47 -10.50 -9.95
C ALA A 374 -24.97 -11.01 -8.59
N LEU A 375 -25.07 -12.34 -8.46
CA LEU A 375 -25.43 -12.98 -7.20
C LEU A 375 -24.36 -12.77 -6.11
N SER A 376 -23.08 -12.68 -6.49
CA SER A 376 -22.00 -12.37 -5.54
C SER A 376 -22.13 -10.96 -4.97
N ILE A 377 -22.55 -9.99 -5.79
CA ILE A 377 -22.84 -8.62 -5.34
C ILE A 377 -24.03 -8.62 -4.40
N VAL A 378 -25.14 -9.27 -4.80
CA VAL A 378 -26.34 -9.37 -3.96
C VAL A 378 -26.02 -10.00 -2.61
N ARG A 379 -25.27 -11.11 -2.60
CA ARG A 379 -24.84 -11.77 -1.36
C ARG A 379 -24.04 -10.84 -0.46
N ALA A 380 -23.06 -10.11 -1.01
CA ALA A 380 -22.25 -9.18 -0.24
C ALA A 380 -23.09 -8.00 0.32
N LEU A 381 -24.00 -7.45 -0.47
CA LEU A 381 -24.92 -6.39 -0.03
C LEU A 381 -25.86 -6.88 1.08
N THR A 382 -26.46 -8.06 0.91
CA THR A 382 -27.33 -8.67 1.92
C THR A 382 -26.56 -8.99 3.20
N PHE A 383 -25.33 -9.53 3.08
CA PHE A 383 -24.45 -9.79 4.21
C PHE A 383 -24.18 -8.52 5.02
N ASP A 384 -23.80 -7.43 4.35
CA ASP A 384 -23.52 -6.15 5.00
C ASP A 384 -24.79 -5.53 5.60
N HIS A 385 -25.94 -5.63 4.91
CA HIS A 385 -27.23 -5.14 5.41
C HIS A 385 -27.70 -5.89 6.67
N LEU A 386 -27.44 -7.20 6.75
CA LEU A 386 -27.71 -8.00 7.94
C LEU A 386 -26.76 -7.69 9.11
N GLN A 387 -25.70 -6.90 8.88
CA GLN A 387 -24.66 -6.52 9.83
C GLN A 387 -23.82 -7.71 10.34
N LEU A 388 -23.59 -8.69 9.47
CA LEU A 388 -22.74 -9.84 9.77
C LEU A 388 -21.26 -9.44 9.83
N SER A 389 -20.49 -10.15 10.65
CA SER A 389 -19.08 -9.84 10.86
C SER A 389 -18.20 -10.46 9.78
N HIS A 390 -17.47 -9.62 9.03
CA HIS A 390 -16.47 -10.11 8.09
C HIS A 390 -15.35 -10.88 8.82
N THR A 391 -15.23 -12.17 8.55
CA THR A 391 -14.12 -13.04 9.01
C THR A 391 -13.08 -13.30 7.91
N CYS A 392 -13.25 -12.69 6.74
CA CYS A 392 -12.30 -12.73 5.63
C CYS A 392 -11.10 -11.80 5.86
N HIS A 393 -10.11 -11.85 4.96
CA HIS A 393 -8.89 -11.04 5.06
C HIS A 393 -9.21 -9.55 5.05
N ASP A 394 -8.57 -8.79 5.94
CA ASP A 394 -8.70 -7.35 6.03
C ASP A 394 -7.41 -6.68 5.53
N HIS A 395 -7.51 -5.75 4.58
CA HIS A 395 -6.36 -4.99 4.11
C HIS A 395 -6.06 -3.74 4.98
N GLY A 396 -6.81 -3.56 6.07
CA GLY A 396 -6.57 -2.68 7.21
C GLY A 396 -6.41 -1.22 6.82
N HIS A 397 -7.52 -0.49 6.78
CA HIS A 397 -7.53 0.94 6.48
C HIS A 397 -7.56 1.75 7.77
N SER A 398 -6.47 2.45 8.09
CA SER A 398 -6.44 3.44 9.16
C SER A 398 -6.75 4.82 8.60
N TYR A 399 -7.74 5.48 9.16
CA TYR A 399 -8.12 6.84 8.79
C TYR A 399 -7.57 7.81 9.83
N GLN A 400 -6.92 8.89 9.39
CA GLN A 400 -6.58 10.00 10.28
C GLN A 400 -7.40 11.24 9.91
N GLN A 401 -7.86 11.92 10.96
CA GLN A 401 -8.63 13.15 10.88
C GLN A 401 -7.67 14.35 10.89
N TRP A 402 -7.76 15.22 9.88
CA TRP A 402 -7.03 16.50 9.88
C TRP A 402 -7.87 17.66 10.40
N SER A 403 -9.18 17.62 10.13
CA SER A 403 -10.16 18.63 10.52
C SER A 403 -11.60 18.11 10.40
N HIS A 404 -12.59 18.92 10.80
CA HIS A 404 -14.03 18.59 10.88
C HIS A 404 -14.68 18.11 9.56
N ASP A 405 -14.00 18.25 8.41
CA ASP A 405 -14.54 17.84 7.10
C ASP A 405 -13.52 17.01 6.27
N ARG A 406 -12.43 16.53 6.88
CA ARG A 406 -11.27 15.96 6.15
C ARG A 406 -10.78 14.65 6.73
N ILE A 407 -10.93 13.58 5.97
CA ILE A 407 -10.43 12.24 6.28
C ILE A 407 -9.58 11.76 5.09
N TRP A 408 -8.34 11.34 5.36
CA TRP A 408 -7.52 10.60 4.40
C TRP A 408 -7.23 9.21 4.95
N ILE A 409 -6.95 8.27 4.05
CA ILE A 409 -6.42 6.97 4.45
C ILE A 409 -4.94 7.15 4.78
N ASP A 410 -4.62 7.07 6.06
CA ASP A 410 -3.28 7.30 6.63
C ASP A 410 -2.37 6.10 6.38
N SER A 411 -2.93 4.91 6.47
CA SER A 411 -2.25 3.69 6.06
C SER A 411 -3.26 2.64 5.63
N CYS A 412 -2.91 1.87 4.61
CA CYS A 412 -3.63 0.67 4.23
C CYS A 412 -2.68 -0.51 4.45
N LYS A 413 -2.68 -1.11 5.64
CA LYS A 413 -1.79 -2.22 6.00
C LYS A 413 -2.63 -3.46 6.27
N PRO A 414 -2.47 -4.53 5.46
CA PRO A 414 -3.23 -5.73 5.70
C PRO A 414 -3.03 -6.30 7.10
N VAL A 415 -4.13 -6.67 7.71
CA VAL A 415 -4.20 -7.22 9.06
C VAL A 415 -3.95 -8.72 8.99
N LEU A 416 -3.40 -9.28 10.06
CA LEU A 416 -3.31 -10.74 10.18
C LEU A 416 -4.72 -11.36 10.20
N PRO A 417 -4.92 -12.51 9.54
CA PRO A 417 -6.21 -13.18 9.56
C PRO A 417 -6.56 -13.64 10.98
N LEU A 418 -7.85 -13.66 11.29
CA LEU A 418 -8.38 -14.27 12.50
C LEU A 418 -7.98 -15.75 12.58
N CYS A 419 -7.81 -16.25 13.80
CA CYS A 419 -7.60 -17.69 13.99
C CYS A 419 -8.90 -18.45 13.78
N THR A 420 -8.80 -19.74 13.45
CA THR A 420 -9.97 -20.60 13.19
C THR A 420 -10.99 -20.56 14.34
N LYS A 421 -10.52 -20.52 15.59
CA LYS A 421 -11.40 -20.46 16.75
C LYS A 421 -12.21 -19.15 16.82
N GLU A 422 -11.57 -18.00 16.55
CA GLU A 422 -12.28 -16.71 16.53
C GLU A 422 -13.35 -16.68 15.43
N ILE A 423 -13.04 -17.27 14.26
CA ILE A 423 -14.01 -17.41 13.16
C ILE A 423 -15.19 -18.28 13.60
N GLU A 424 -14.93 -19.44 14.20
CA GLU A 424 -15.97 -20.35 14.71
C GLU A 424 -16.84 -19.69 15.79
N ASP A 425 -16.23 -18.94 16.71
CA ASP A 425 -16.94 -18.24 17.78
C ASP A 425 -17.88 -17.15 17.20
N ILE A 426 -17.40 -16.36 16.23
CA ILE A 426 -18.21 -15.34 15.53
C ILE A 426 -19.37 -16.01 14.78
N GLN A 427 -19.08 -17.04 13.99
CA GLN A 427 -20.09 -17.75 13.20
C GLN A 427 -21.13 -18.45 14.06
N TYR A 428 -20.74 -18.95 15.23
CA TYR A 428 -21.67 -19.54 16.18
C TYR A 428 -22.66 -18.52 16.72
N VAL A 429 -22.17 -17.32 17.07
CA VAL A 429 -23.02 -16.21 17.55
C VAL A 429 -23.98 -15.73 16.45
N GLU A 430 -23.49 -15.67 15.21
CA GLU A 430 -24.25 -15.15 14.07
C GLU A 430 -25.02 -16.23 13.29
N LEU A 431 -25.06 -17.49 13.76
CA LEU A 431 -25.57 -18.64 13.02
C LEU A 431 -27.00 -18.45 12.47
N SER A 432 -27.87 -17.80 13.25
CA SER A 432 -29.25 -17.51 12.84
C SER A 432 -29.31 -16.53 11.67
N ASP A 433 -28.50 -15.47 11.71
CA ASP A 433 -28.47 -14.46 10.65
C ASP A 433 -27.69 -14.97 9.41
N ILE A 434 -26.69 -15.84 9.60
CA ILE A 434 -26.04 -16.56 8.50
C ILE A 434 -27.05 -17.48 7.81
N SER A 435 -27.89 -18.18 8.55
CA SER A 435 -28.94 -19.03 7.95
C SER A 435 -29.95 -18.19 7.16
N LEU A 436 -30.36 -17.04 7.71
CA LEU A 436 -31.22 -16.08 7.02
C LEU A 436 -30.56 -15.54 5.74
N LEU A 437 -29.25 -15.26 5.76
CA LEU A 437 -28.51 -14.86 4.56
C LEU A 437 -28.61 -15.92 3.46
N GLU A 438 -28.39 -17.20 3.78
CA GLU A 438 -28.48 -18.27 2.78
C GLU A 438 -29.88 -18.36 2.16
N ASP A 439 -30.93 -18.28 2.99
CA ASP A 439 -32.32 -18.31 2.52
C ASP A 439 -32.63 -17.11 1.60
N LEU A 440 -32.21 -15.91 2.01
CA LEU A 440 -32.39 -14.69 1.21
C LEU A 440 -31.61 -14.72 -0.10
N VAL A 441 -30.38 -15.26 -0.11
CA VAL A 441 -29.59 -15.37 -1.34
C VAL A 441 -30.25 -16.32 -2.34
N VAL A 442 -30.84 -17.42 -1.88
CA VAL A 442 -31.64 -18.33 -2.73
C VAL A 442 -32.88 -17.62 -3.27
N GLU A 443 -33.59 -16.87 -2.43
CA GLU A 443 -34.76 -16.06 -2.82
C GLU A 443 -34.37 -15.02 -3.90
N PHE A 444 -33.26 -14.33 -3.69
CA PHE A 444 -32.77 -13.32 -4.63
C PHE A 444 -32.23 -13.92 -5.93
N ASP A 445 -31.59 -15.09 -5.93
CA ASP A 445 -31.19 -15.76 -7.17
C ASP A 445 -32.41 -16.08 -8.03
N ALA A 446 -33.47 -16.62 -7.43
CA ALA A 446 -34.72 -16.88 -8.14
C ALA A 446 -35.35 -15.59 -8.68
N THR A 447 -35.45 -14.56 -7.83
CA THR A 447 -36.06 -13.28 -8.20
C THR A 447 -35.26 -12.56 -9.29
N LEU A 448 -33.93 -12.62 -9.23
CA LEU A 448 -33.04 -11.98 -10.20
C LEU A 448 -33.15 -12.63 -11.58
N ARG A 449 -33.32 -13.96 -11.66
CA ARG A 449 -33.51 -14.68 -12.93
C ARG A 449 -34.79 -14.31 -13.65
N ASP A 450 -35.84 -13.97 -12.90
CA ASP A 450 -37.16 -13.61 -13.44
C ASP A 450 -37.34 -12.08 -13.59
N PHE A 451 -36.35 -11.28 -13.16
CA PHE A 451 -36.46 -9.83 -13.18
C PHE A 451 -36.18 -9.25 -14.58
N GLU A 452 -37.19 -8.61 -15.16
CA GLU A 452 -37.05 -7.85 -16.40
C GLU A 452 -36.62 -6.40 -16.08
N GLY A 453 -35.33 -6.09 -16.22
CA GLY A 453 -34.81 -4.75 -16.00
C GLY A 453 -33.29 -4.68 -15.86
N SER A 454 -32.77 -3.50 -15.48
CA SER A 454 -31.35 -3.36 -15.15
C SER A 454 -31.06 -3.91 -13.75
N PHE A 455 -29.83 -4.37 -13.49
CA PHE A 455 -29.42 -4.79 -12.15
C PHE A 455 -29.54 -3.65 -11.13
N GLN A 456 -29.31 -2.41 -11.54
CA GLN A 456 -29.62 -1.24 -10.71
C GLN A 456 -31.09 -1.22 -10.29
N GLY A 457 -32.02 -1.42 -11.23
CA GLY A 457 -33.45 -1.50 -10.94
C GLY A 457 -33.82 -2.66 -10.01
N PHE A 458 -33.10 -3.78 -10.09
CA PHE A 458 -33.26 -4.90 -9.17
C PHE A 458 -32.85 -4.51 -7.74
N ILE A 459 -31.68 -3.87 -7.58
CA ILE A 459 -31.18 -3.42 -6.27
C ILE A 459 -32.09 -2.34 -5.68
N GLU A 460 -32.50 -1.35 -6.48
CA GLU A 460 -33.36 -0.25 -6.05
C GLU A 460 -34.79 -0.69 -5.74
N GLY A 461 -35.27 -1.76 -6.37
CA GLY A 461 -36.64 -2.28 -6.23
C GLY A 461 -36.71 -3.57 -5.41
N PRO A 462 -36.82 -4.75 -6.04
CA PRO A 462 -37.04 -6.03 -5.36
C PRO A 462 -36.13 -6.29 -4.15
N TRP A 463 -34.81 -6.08 -4.30
CA TRP A 463 -33.87 -6.33 -3.21
C TRP A 463 -34.12 -5.37 -2.03
N ARG A 464 -34.19 -4.06 -2.29
CA ARG A 464 -34.41 -3.05 -1.24
C ARG A 464 -35.73 -3.26 -0.50
N GLN A 465 -36.80 -3.56 -1.24
CA GLN A 465 -38.10 -3.83 -0.63
C GLN A 465 -38.04 -5.05 0.29
N ARG A 466 -37.45 -6.16 -0.17
CA ARG A 466 -37.33 -7.37 0.64
C ARG A 466 -36.47 -7.13 1.89
N MET A 467 -35.36 -6.41 1.76
CA MET A 467 -34.52 -6.09 2.93
C MET A 467 -35.24 -5.20 3.95
N GLN A 468 -36.12 -4.29 3.52
CA GLN A 468 -36.98 -3.53 4.44
C GLN A 468 -37.98 -4.42 5.18
N GLU A 469 -38.55 -5.42 4.52
CA GLU A 469 -39.43 -6.41 5.17
C GLU A 469 -38.65 -7.22 6.21
N VAL A 470 -37.44 -7.69 5.87
CA VAL A 470 -36.54 -8.37 6.81
C VAL A 470 -36.20 -7.50 8.01
N ASP A 471 -35.90 -6.21 7.80
CA ASP A 471 -35.66 -5.28 8.91
C ASP A 471 -36.89 -5.14 9.80
N ASN A 472 -38.08 -5.02 9.21
CA ASN A 472 -39.33 -4.96 9.97
C ASN A 472 -39.58 -6.25 10.76
N GLU A 473 -39.26 -7.43 10.20
CA GLU A 473 -39.39 -8.72 10.89
C GLU A 473 -38.38 -8.87 12.03
N ARG A 474 -37.12 -8.45 11.83
CA ARG A 474 -36.03 -8.57 12.81
C ARG A 474 -36.18 -7.58 13.97
N TYR A 475 -36.61 -6.35 13.66
CA TYR A 475 -36.70 -5.25 14.63
C TYR A 475 -38.14 -4.96 15.08
N ALA A 476 -39.14 -5.74 14.65
CA ALA A 476 -40.47 -5.67 15.22
C ALA A 476 -40.40 -5.89 16.74
N PRO A 477 -40.95 -4.97 17.55
CA PRO A 477 -41.02 -5.17 18.99
C PRO A 477 -41.73 -6.49 19.29
N ARG A 478 -41.01 -7.42 19.88
CA ARG A 478 -41.60 -8.70 20.28
C ARG A 478 -42.57 -8.40 21.42
N GLN A 479 -43.87 -8.65 21.20
CA GLN A 479 -44.90 -8.35 22.22
C GLN A 479 -44.66 -9.10 23.55
N ASP A 480 -43.90 -10.20 23.51
CA ASP A 480 -43.52 -11.05 24.64
C ASP A 480 -42.12 -10.75 25.20
N GLU A 481 -41.38 -9.78 24.64
CA GLU A 481 -40.04 -9.41 25.10
C GLU A 481 -40.00 -8.96 26.57
N PRO A 482 -40.94 -8.13 27.05
CA PRO A 482 -40.97 -7.73 28.46
C PRO A 482 -41.19 -8.94 29.39
N GLN A 483 -42.05 -9.88 28.99
CA GLN A 483 -42.32 -11.10 29.75
C GLN A 483 -41.12 -12.04 29.78
N LYS A 484 -40.40 -12.21 28.66
CA LYS A 484 -39.19 -13.04 28.61
C LYS A 484 -38.04 -12.46 29.42
N ILE A 485 -37.89 -11.14 29.42
CA ILE A 485 -36.88 -10.45 30.25
C ILE A 485 -37.19 -10.66 31.74
N GLU A 486 -38.48 -10.59 32.12
CA GLU A 486 -38.94 -10.86 33.49
C GLU A 486 -38.76 -12.35 33.88
N GLU A 487 -39.03 -13.29 32.98
CA GLU A 487 -38.83 -14.74 33.17
C GLU A 487 -37.34 -15.11 33.35
N LEU A 488 -36.43 -14.37 32.72
CA LEU A 488 -34.98 -14.51 32.91
C LEU A 488 -34.48 -13.89 34.23
N GLY A 489 -35.38 -13.30 35.03
CA GLY A 489 -35.06 -12.65 36.29
C GLY A 489 -34.31 -11.32 36.13
N VAL A 490 -34.33 -10.74 34.93
CA VAL A 490 -33.72 -9.44 34.65
C VAL A 490 -34.68 -8.35 35.10
N ILE A 491 -34.30 -7.62 36.15
CA ILE A 491 -35.04 -6.46 36.63
C ILE A 491 -34.57 -5.25 35.83
N ILE A 492 -35.40 -4.77 34.89
CA ILE A 492 -35.16 -3.48 34.22
C ILE A 492 -35.42 -2.38 35.25
N GLN A 493 -34.36 -1.81 35.83
CA GLN A 493 -34.47 -0.59 36.60
C GLN A 493 -34.33 0.61 35.65
N PRO A 494 -35.27 1.56 35.65
CA PRO A 494 -35.07 2.81 34.92
C PRO A 494 -33.81 3.49 35.45
N TYR A 495 -32.84 3.73 34.57
CA TYR A 495 -31.60 4.43 34.91
C TYR A 495 -31.77 5.91 34.60
N GLY A 496 -31.79 6.73 35.66
CA GLY A 496 -31.97 8.17 35.59
C GLY A 496 -32.70 8.64 36.85
N PRO A 497 -32.59 9.93 37.22
CA PRO A 497 -33.50 10.48 38.23
C PRO A 497 -34.94 10.27 37.73
N GLU A 498 -35.82 9.75 38.59
CA GLU A 498 -37.26 9.87 38.35
C GLU A 498 -37.53 11.35 38.13
N THR A 499 -37.80 11.74 36.88
CA THR A 499 -38.27 13.07 36.57
C THR A 499 -39.64 13.18 37.24
N ALA A 500 -39.64 13.73 38.45
CA ALA A 500 -40.84 14.32 39.01
C ALA A 500 -41.36 15.27 37.94
N ILE A 501 -42.50 14.93 37.36
CA ILE A 501 -43.20 15.80 36.42
C ILE A 501 -43.60 17.03 37.24
N ASN A 502 -42.72 18.03 37.28
CA ASN A 502 -43.08 19.39 37.62
C ASN A 502 -43.69 19.96 36.35
N GLU A 503 -44.99 20.31 36.40
CA GLU A 503 -45.79 20.83 35.29
C GLU A 503 -45.35 22.24 34.81
N ALA A 504 -44.06 22.58 34.81
CA ALA A 504 -43.60 23.93 34.47
C ALA A 504 -42.17 24.05 33.94
N ASP A 505 -41.58 23.00 33.35
CA ASP A 505 -40.26 23.13 32.70
C ASP A 505 -40.40 23.09 31.17
N GLU A 506 -39.86 24.12 30.52
CA GLU A 506 -39.70 24.16 29.06
C GLU A 506 -38.95 22.90 28.59
N PRO A 507 -39.34 22.30 27.45
CA PRO A 507 -38.72 21.07 27.01
C PRO A 507 -37.21 21.28 26.79
N GLU A 508 -36.40 20.35 27.32
CA GLU A 508 -34.94 20.43 27.26
C GLU A 508 -34.49 20.56 25.79
N PHE A 509 -33.60 21.51 25.50
CA PHE A 509 -33.14 21.78 24.15
C PHE A 509 -32.54 20.52 23.51
N GLY A 510 -33.14 20.08 22.40
CA GLY A 510 -32.76 18.84 21.70
C GLY A 510 -33.56 17.59 22.09
N SER A 511 -34.49 17.68 23.06
CA SER A 511 -35.48 16.63 23.33
C SER A 511 -36.52 16.52 22.19
N TRP A 512 -37.22 15.39 22.13
CA TRP A 512 -38.29 15.18 21.15
C TRP A 512 -39.42 16.18 21.34
N GLU A 513 -39.74 16.52 22.59
CA GLU A 513 -40.74 17.52 22.96
C GLU A 513 -40.34 18.93 22.50
N TRP A 514 -39.06 19.30 22.62
CA TRP A 514 -38.53 20.58 22.13
C TRP A 514 -38.61 20.66 20.60
N PHE A 515 -38.19 19.59 19.91
CA PHE A 515 -38.27 19.53 18.45
C PHE A 515 -39.72 19.62 17.95
N LYS A 516 -40.65 18.94 18.62
CA LYS A 516 -42.06 18.97 18.27
C LYS A 516 -42.68 20.35 18.48
N GLN A 517 -42.30 21.06 19.54
CA GLN A 517 -42.72 22.43 19.78
C GLN A 517 -42.19 23.39 18.71
N GLU A 518 -40.91 23.28 18.33
CA GLU A 518 -40.33 24.11 17.25
C GLU A 518 -40.99 23.84 15.90
N VAL A 519 -41.28 22.58 15.58
CA VAL A 519 -42.01 22.22 14.35
C VAL A 519 -43.42 22.80 14.38
N ASP A 520 -44.13 22.73 15.50
CA ASP A 520 -45.48 23.30 15.62
C ASP A 520 -45.49 24.83 15.53
N GLU A 521 -44.46 25.53 16.05
CA GLU A 521 -44.31 26.99 15.92
C GLU A 521 -44.00 27.42 14.47
N ILE A 522 -43.22 26.63 13.73
CA ILE A 522 -42.93 26.86 12.31
C ILE A 522 -44.15 26.58 11.43
N MET A 523 -44.92 25.54 11.76
CA MET A 523 -46.06 25.08 10.96
C MET A 523 -47.33 25.88 11.23
N ASN A 524 -47.47 26.50 12.41
CA ASN A 524 -48.57 27.40 12.76
C ASN A 524 -48.06 28.77 13.27
N PRO A 525 -47.44 29.58 12.40
CA PRO A 525 -47.00 30.91 12.78
C PRO A 525 -48.21 31.79 13.11
N LYS A 526 -48.16 32.50 14.23
CA LYS A 526 -49.22 33.42 14.70
C LYS A 526 -49.49 34.58 13.74
#